data_AF-A0A3S1CPC8-F1
#
_entry.id   AF-A0A3S1CPC8-F1
#
_cell.length_a   1.000
_cell.length_b   1.000
_cell.length_c   1.000
_cell.angle_alpha   90.00
_cell.angle_beta   90.00
_cell.angle_gamma   90.00
#
_symmetry.space_group_name_H-M   'P 1'
#
loop_
_entity.id
_entity.type
_entity.pdbx_description
1 polymer ?
#
loop_
_entity_poly.entity_id
_entity_poly.type
_entity_poly.pdbx_seq_one_letter_code
_entity_poly.pdbx_strand_id
1 'polypeptide(L)'
;MQPRLLEEVLDSSTSIKRLREISRDITTPAECLYELFELYFYYSYILIGVAQNPNTPPNILQQLFRRFPNQVINNCVIDLLILENPNFISRLCETYCDVFRYKELPCEGTTHLVACFYIYVTL
;
A
#
# COMPACT_ATOMS: atom_id res chain seq x y z
N MET A 1 -4.95 -16.60 -13.68
CA MET A 1 -3.63 -16.89 -13.09
C MET A 1 -2.57 -16.73 -14.17
N GLN A 2 -1.53 -15.92 -13.94
CA GLN A 2 -0.36 -15.81 -14.81
C GLN A 2 0.82 -16.59 -14.17
N PRO A 3 0.89 -17.93 -14.31
CA PRO A 3 1.87 -18.76 -13.60
C PRO A 3 3.32 -18.33 -13.84
N ARG A 4 3.63 -17.84 -15.05
CA ARG A 4 4.99 -17.39 -15.41
C ARG A 4 5.47 -16.21 -14.57
N LEU A 5 4.57 -15.31 -14.18
CA LEU A 5 4.96 -14.13 -13.40
C LEU A 5 5.24 -14.52 -11.94
N LEU A 6 4.49 -15.49 -11.41
CA LEU A 6 4.74 -16.04 -10.09
C LEU A 6 6.09 -16.77 -10.04
N GLU A 7 6.39 -17.61 -11.04
CA GLU A 7 7.70 -18.26 -11.17
C GLU A 7 8.84 -17.24 -11.21
N GLU A 8 8.66 -16.13 -11.93
CA GLU A 8 9.64 -15.05 -12.01
C GLU A 8 9.85 -14.35 -10.64
N VAL A 9 8.79 -14.08 -9.89
CA VAL A 9 8.89 -13.47 -8.54
C VAL A 9 9.59 -14.40 -7.54
N LEU A 10 9.37 -15.72 -7.65
CA LEU A 10 9.95 -16.72 -6.76
C LEU A 10 11.39 -17.08 -7.12
N ASP A 11 11.85 -16.72 -8.32
CA ASP A 11 13.22 -16.97 -8.74
C ASP A 11 14.18 -15.98 -8.07
N SER A 12 15.06 -16.50 -7.21
CA SER A 12 16.13 -15.74 -6.55
C SER A 12 17.14 -15.11 -7.53
N SER A 13 17.20 -15.57 -8.78
CA SER A 13 18.02 -14.98 -9.83
C SER A 13 17.39 -13.70 -10.43
N THR A 14 16.09 -13.48 -10.19
CA THR A 14 15.38 -12.32 -10.72
C THR A 14 15.94 -11.04 -10.14
N SER A 15 16.35 -10.16 -11.04
CA SER A 15 16.97 -8.91 -10.63
C SER A 15 15.99 -8.04 -9.84
N ILE A 16 16.53 -7.39 -8.81
CA ILE A 16 15.85 -6.34 -8.05
C ILE A 16 15.14 -5.29 -8.92
N LYS A 17 15.77 -4.91 -10.04
CA LYS A 17 15.19 -3.95 -10.99
C LYS A 17 13.91 -4.52 -11.61
N ARG A 18 13.95 -5.79 -12.01
CA ARG A 18 12.82 -6.49 -12.60
C ARG A 18 11.67 -6.66 -11.61
N LEU A 19 11.95 -7.04 -10.36
CA LEU A 19 10.94 -7.14 -9.30
C LEU A 19 10.23 -5.80 -9.03
N ARG A 20 10.96 -4.68 -9.12
CA ARG A 20 10.37 -3.34 -9.02
C ARG A 20 9.47 -3.00 -10.22
N GLU A 21 9.80 -3.46 -11.41
CA GLU A 21 8.95 -3.29 -12.60
C GLU A 21 7.65 -4.08 -12.42
N ILE A 22 7.76 -5.35 -11.99
CA ILE A 22 6.61 -6.21 -11.70
C ILE A 22 5.71 -5.59 -10.62
N SER A 23 6.28 -5.07 -9.53
CA SER A 23 5.47 -4.51 -8.44
C SER A 23 4.65 -3.27 -8.86
N ARG A 24 5.07 -2.55 -9.90
CA ARG A 24 4.37 -1.37 -10.43
C ARG A 24 3.46 -1.66 -11.61
N ASP A 25 3.54 -2.85 -12.19
CA ASP A 25 2.75 -3.23 -13.36
C ASP A 25 1.29 -3.47 -12.94
N ILE A 26 0.36 -2.72 -13.54
CA ILE A 26 -1.09 -2.80 -13.29
C ILE A 26 -1.69 -4.15 -13.66
N THR A 27 -0.98 -4.95 -14.45
CA THR A 27 -1.39 -6.31 -14.83
C THR A 27 -0.92 -7.37 -13.84
N THR A 28 -0.06 -7.01 -12.89
CA THR A 28 0.44 -7.93 -11.86
C THR A 28 -0.70 -8.39 -10.97
N PRO A 29 -0.95 -9.72 -10.86
CA PRO A 29 -1.98 -10.26 -10.00
C PRO A 29 -1.69 -10.07 -8.51
N ALA A 30 -2.74 -10.07 -7.70
CA ALA A 30 -2.67 -9.92 -6.25
C ALA A 30 -1.73 -10.95 -5.60
N GLU A 31 -1.71 -12.19 -6.09
CA GLU A 31 -0.87 -13.27 -5.56
C GLU A 31 0.63 -12.95 -5.74
N CYS A 32 1.03 -12.37 -6.88
CA CYS A 32 2.40 -11.92 -7.08
C CYS A 32 2.75 -10.75 -6.16
N LEU A 33 1.80 -9.86 -5.88
CA LEU A 33 2.00 -8.74 -4.95
C LEU A 33 2.14 -9.21 -3.49
N TYR A 34 1.47 -10.30 -3.11
CA TYR A 34 1.71 -10.99 -1.84
C TYR A 34 3.15 -11.51 -1.75
N GLU A 35 3.60 -12.27 -2.74
CA GLU A 35 4.96 -12.82 -2.72
C GLU A 35 6.01 -11.70 -2.70
N LEU A 36 5.80 -10.64 -3.47
CA LEU A 36 6.67 -9.47 -3.45
C LEU A 36 6.72 -8.79 -2.08
N PHE A 37 5.59 -8.72 -1.37
CA PHE A 37 5.52 -8.16 -0.02
C PHE A 37 6.27 -9.02 1.00
N GLU A 38 6.03 -10.34 0.99
CA GLU A 38 6.59 -11.28 1.95
C GLU A 38 8.11 -11.48 1.75
N LEU A 39 8.53 -11.79 0.51
CA LEU A 39 9.92 -12.13 0.21
C LEU A 39 10.84 -10.91 0.23
N TYR A 40 10.31 -9.73 -0.11
CA TYR A 40 11.11 -8.51 -0.29
C TYR A 40 10.75 -7.40 0.69
N PHE A 41 10.31 -7.77 1.90
CA PHE A 41 9.88 -6.84 2.95
C PHE A 41 10.94 -5.77 3.33
N TYR A 42 12.23 -6.05 3.13
CA TYR A 42 13.32 -5.12 3.42
C TYR A 42 13.62 -4.15 2.26
N TYR A 43 13.03 -4.35 1.08
CA TYR A 43 13.33 -3.58 -0.12
C TYR A 43 12.27 -2.49 -0.35
N SER A 44 12.49 -1.32 0.25
CA SER A 44 11.52 -0.20 0.24
C SER A 44 11.04 0.20 -1.16
N TYR A 45 11.87 0.14 -2.20
CA TYR A 45 11.46 0.49 -3.56
C TYR A 45 10.53 -0.54 -4.21
N ILE A 46 10.59 -1.82 -3.81
CA ILE A 46 9.63 -2.85 -4.24
C ILE A 46 8.31 -2.59 -3.52
N LEU A 47 8.35 -2.41 -2.20
CA LEU A 47 7.17 -2.18 -1.38
C LEU A 47 6.44 -0.87 -1.72
N ILE A 48 7.14 0.17 -2.15
CA ILE A 48 6.52 1.39 -2.70
C ILE A 48 5.73 1.04 -3.97
N GLY A 49 6.28 0.20 -4.85
CA GLY A 49 5.55 -0.26 -6.03
C GLY A 49 4.32 -1.08 -5.67
N VAL A 50 4.46 -2.02 -4.73
CA VAL A 50 3.32 -2.78 -4.19
C VAL A 50 2.27 -1.83 -3.60
N ALA A 51 2.65 -0.88 -2.74
CA ALA A 51 1.71 0.08 -2.15
C ALA A 51 0.98 0.95 -3.20
N GLN A 52 1.58 1.20 -4.37
CA GLN A 52 0.99 2.00 -5.45
C GLN A 52 0.18 1.17 -6.46
N ASN A 53 0.26 -0.17 -6.41
CA ASN A 53 -0.40 -1.03 -7.38
C ASN A 53 -1.89 -1.19 -7.06
N PRO A 54 -2.82 -0.93 -7.99
CA PRO A 54 -4.27 -1.05 -7.75
C PRO A 54 -4.72 -2.46 -7.38
N ASN A 55 -3.99 -3.50 -7.79
CA ASN A 55 -4.34 -4.87 -7.47
C ASN A 55 -3.84 -5.30 -6.08
N THR A 56 -3.22 -4.38 -5.31
CA THR A 56 -2.69 -4.71 -3.99
C THR A 56 -3.82 -5.00 -3.01
N PRO A 57 -3.81 -6.20 -2.39
CA PRO A 57 -4.81 -6.59 -1.40
C PRO A 57 -4.95 -5.60 -0.24
N PRO A 58 -6.18 -5.39 0.29
CA PRO A 58 -6.42 -4.42 1.37
C PRO A 58 -5.64 -4.69 2.66
N ASN A 59 -5.39 -5.95 3.00
CA ASN A 59 -4.60 -6.35 4.16
C ASN A 59 -3.11 -6.07 3.97
N ILE A 60 -2.58 -6.12 2.73
CA ILE A 60 -1.21 -5.68 2.44
C ILE A 60 -1.13 -4.15 2.55
N LEU A 61 -2.11 -3.43 2.00
CA LEU A 61 -2.18 -1.96 2.13
C LEU A 61 -2.21 -1.52 3.60
N GLN A 62 -2.96 -2.23 4.45
CA GLN A 62 -2.98 -1.97 5.89
C GLN A 62 -1.59 -2.09 6.53
N GLN A 63 -0.86 -3.16 6.22
CA GLN A 63 0.48 -3.36 6.76
C GLN A 63 1.49 -2.33 6.21
N LEU A 64 1.36 -1.96 4.93
CA LEU A 64 2.23 -0.98 4.28
C LEU A 64 1.97 0.45 4.74
N PHE A 65 0.77 0.76 5.25
CA PHE A 65 0.38 2.10 5.69
C PHE A 65 1.35 2.67 6.72
N ARG A 66 1.82 1.84 7.66
CA ARG A 66 2.77 2.27 8.69
C ARG A 66 4.10 2.80 8.12
N ARG A 67 4.56 2.22 7.01
CA ARG A 67 5.84 2.58 6.38
C ARG A 67 5.68 3.62 5.28
N PHE A 68 4.62 3.49 4.49
CA PHE A 68 4.39 4.21 3.24
C PHE A 68 2.96 4.81 3.19
N PRO A 69 2.58 5.64 4.18
CA PRO A 69 1.20 6.11 4.30
C PRO A 69 0.76 6.92 3.07
N ASN A 70 1.65 7.75 2.51
CA ASN A 70 1.40 8.50 1.27
C ASN A 70 1.13 7.60 0.08
N GLN A 71 1.87 6.50 -0.06
CA GLN A 71 1.71 5.57 -1.18
C GLN A 71 0.40 4.80 -1.06
N VAL A 72 0.04 4.39 0.16
CA VAL A 72 -1.22 3.68 0.42
C VAL A 72 -2.42 4.58 0.19
N ILE A 73 -2.44 5.79 0.76
CA ILE A 73 -3.55 6.74 0.60
C ILE A 73 -3.77 7.12 -0.86
N ASN A 74 -2.69 7.30 -1.63
CA ASN A 74 -2.78 7.65 -3.05
C ASN A 74 -2.91 6.45 -3.99
N ASN A 75 -3.10 5.23 -3.45
CA ASN A 75 -3.41 4.08 -4.29
C ASN A 75 -4.84 4.23 -4.83
N CYS A 76 -5.03 4.12 -6.14
CA CYS A 76 -6.34 4.34 -6.75
C CYS A 76 -7.40 3.29 -6.36
N VAL A 77 -7.00 2.15 -5.76
CA VAL A 77 -7.96 1.19 -5.21
C VAL A 77 -8.65 1.71 -3.93
N ILE A 78 -8.06 2.71 -3.25
CA ILE A 78 -8.61 3.25 -2.00
C ILE A 78 -10.04 3.75 -2.17
N ASP A 79 -10.34 4.42 -3.29
CA ASP A 79 -11.69 4.92 -3.56
C ASP A 79 -12.72 3.77 -3.58
N LEU A 80 -12.36 2.63 -4.19
CA LEU A 80 -13.20 1.44 -4.21
C LEU A 80 -13.32 0.79 -2.83
N LEU A 81 -12.22 0.74 -2.07
CA LEU A 81 -12.24 0.17 -0.71
C LEU A 81 -13.08 1.00 0.26
N ILE A 82 -13.14 2.32 0.07
CA ILE A 82 -14.01 3.20 0.86
C ILE A 82 -15.49 2.96 0.52
N LEU A 83 -15.82 2.66 -0.73
CA LEU A 83 -17.19 2.29 -1.11
C LEU A 83 -17.64 0.98 -0.46
N GLU A 84 -16.75 -0.02 -0.36
CA GLU A 84 -17.03 -1.30 0.30
C GLU A 84 -17.01 -1.17 1.83
N ASN A 85 -16.07 -0.39 2.37
CA ASN A 85 -15.87 -0.17 3.79
C ASN A 85 -15.53 1.31 4.07
N PRO A 86 -16.55 2.15 4.36
CA PRO A 86 -16.36 3.59 4.59
C PRO A 86 -15.40 3.95 5.73
N ASN A 87 -15.19 3.02 6.68
CA ASN A 87 -14.30 3.20 7.82
C ASN A 87 -12.88 2.69 7.57
N PHE A 88 -12.53 2.32 6.33
CA PHE A 88 -11.22 1.75 6.02
C PHE A 88 -10.07 2.71 6.42
N ILE A 89 -10.13 3.97 5.98
CA ILE A 89 -9.08 4.96 6.28
C ILE A 89 -9.05 5.36 7.76
N SER A 90 -10.21 5.58 8.39
CA SER A 90 -10.24 5.93 9.81
C SER A 90 -9.63 4.83 10.68
N ARG A 91 -9.96 3.55 10.39
CA ARG A 91 -9.35 2.41 11.09
C ARG A 91 -7.84 2.31 10.87
N LEU A 92 -7.33 2.62 9.68
CA LEU A 92 -5.87 2.69 9.46
C LEU A 92 -5.24 3.74 10.36
N CYS A 93 -5.85 4.93 10.43
CA CYS A 93 -5.34 6.04 11.22
C CYS A 93 -5.36 5.74 12.72
N GLU A 94 -6.44 5.11 13.21
CA GLU A 94 -6.58 4.67 14.60
C GLU A 94 -5.56 3.58 14.94
N THR A 95 -5.39 2.59 14.06
CA THR A 95 -4.47 1.46 14.27
C THR A 95 -3.02 1.91 14.28
N TYR A 96 -2.65 2.85 13.42
CA TYR A 96 -1.28 3.33 13.22
C TYR A 96 -1.15 4.81 13.56
N CYS A 97 -1.69 5.22 14.70
CA CYS A 97 -1.66 6.62 15.14
C CYS A 97 -0.26 7.18 15.38
N ASP A 98 0.74 6.29 15.57
CA ASP A 98 2.15 6.64 15.65
C ASP A 98 2.69 7.26 14.35
N VAL A 99 2.10 6.91 13.20
CA VAL A 99 2.49 7.43 11.88
C VAL A 99 2.32 8.95 11.79
N PHE A 100 1.29 9.49 12.45
CA PHE A 100 0.96 10.92 12.43
C PHE A 100 1.83 11.75 13.38
N ARG A 101 2.49 11.13 14.36
CA ARG A 101 3.40 11.84 15.28
C ARG A 101 4.73 12.24 14.63
N TYR A 102 5.11 11.59 13.53
CA TYR A 102 6.45 11.74 12.93
C TYR A 102 6.46 12.12 11.46
N LYS A 103 5.33 12.00 10.75
CA LYS A 103 5.23 12.37 9.34
C LYS A 103 4.03 13.29 9.16
N GLU A 104 4.28 14.54 8.77
CA GLU A 104 3.26 15.40 8.18
C GLU A 104 2.74 14.71 6.92
N LEU A 105 1.64 13.97 7.07
CA LEU A 105 0.88 13.45 5.95
C LEU A 105 0.32 14.66 5.19
N PRO A 106 0.50 14.77 3.86
CA PRO A 106 -0.04 15.89 3.10
C PRO A 106 -1.56 15.86 3.22
N CYS A 107 -2.09 16.80 3.99
CA CYS A 107 -3.53 17.07 4.11
C CYS A 107 -4.12 17.65 2.82
N GLU A 108 -3.30 17.92 1.81
CA GLU A 108 -3.73 18.57 0.57
C GLU A 108 -4.07 17.53 -0.50
N GLY A 109 -5.37 17.28 -0.67
CA GLY A 109 -5.91 16.66 -1.88
C GLY A 109 -6.94 15.55 -1.65
N THR A 110 -7.01 14.97 -0.46
CA THR A 110 -8.02 13.94 -0.14
C THR A 110 -8.98 14.45 0.91
N THR A 111 -10.22 14.75 0.50
CA THR A 111 -11.33 15.19 1.36
C THR A 111 -11.59 14.24 2.54
N HIS A 112 -11.10 13.00 2.47
CA HIS A 112 -11.26 11.97 3.49
C HIS A 112 -10.24 12.03 4.63
N LEU A 113 -9.04 12.60 4.42
CA LEU A 113 -8.03 12.73 5.49
C LEU A 113 -8.28 13.89 6.43
N VAL A 114 -8.97 14.93 5.96
CA VAL A 114 -9.33 16.10 6.78
C VAL A 114 -10.10 15.65 8.03
N ALA A 115 -11.01 14.69 7.89
CA ALA A 115 -11.77 14.14 9.02
C ALA A 115 -10.89 13.43 10.06
N CYS A 116 -9.83 12.72 9.63
CA CYS A 116 -8.93 12.00 10.55
C CYS A 116 -8.03 12.97 11.34
N PHE A 117 -7.60 14.09 10.72
CA PHE A 117 -6.81 15.11 11.40
C PHE A 117 -7.64 15.91 12.42
N TYR A 118 -8.91 16.23 12.12
CA TYR A 118 -9.79 16.95 13.07
C TYR A 118 -10.10 16.12 14.32
N ILE A 119 -10.20 14.79 14.22
CA ILE A 119 -10.40 13.92 15.40
C ILE A 119 -9.17 13.97 16.32
N TYR A 120 -7.96 14.04 15.76
CA TYR A 120 -6.72 13.98 16.54
C TYR A 120 -6.29 15.32 17.16
N VAL A 121 -6.70 16.46 16.59
CA VAL A 121 -6.38 17.80 17.13
C VAL A 121 -7.35 18.24 18.23
N THR A 122 -8.49 17.56 18.41
CA THR A 122 -9.54 17.96 19.37
C THR A 122 -9.59 17.07 20.63
N LEU A 123 -8.62 16.19 20.85
CA LEU A 123 -8.43 15.36 22.05
C LEU A 123 -7.10 15.72 22.75
#